data_AF-A0A2R6S3K2-F1
#
_entry.id   AF-A0A2R6S3K2-F1
#
_cell.length_a   1.000
_cell.length_b   1.000
_cell.length_c   1.000
_cell.angle_alpha   90.00
_cell.angle_beta   90.00
_cell.angle_gamma   90.00
#
_symmetry.space_group_name_H-M   'P 1'
#
loop_
_entity.id
_entity.type
_entity.pdbx_description
1 polymer ?
#
loop_
_entity_poly.entity_id
_entity_poly.type
_entity_poly.pdbx_seq_one_letter_code
_entity_poly.pdbx_strand_id
1 'polypeptide(L)'
;MVTRRFTHNQKTSKSAAPTPVSDVNTESSWGHVNPIGPRACYDEGKRVAETLAYGFHRQDGVDIRVARIFNTYVNPFDGRVVSNFIVQALRGEDMTVYGDGTQTRSFQYIHDLVDGLIALMNSDETRPVNIGNGDEFTIGEFAELVRDIVENVQREDGEEPRRVNIVYKPMPTDDPQKRRPDTTRAKQVLDWEPRWTVRMGLEEMVRYYKAKMAEGGI
;
A
#
# COMPACT_ATOMS: atom_id res chain seq x y z
N MET A 1 -15.34 10.34 -8.74
CA MET A 1 -13.98 9.75 -8.68
C MET A 1 -14.06 8.24 -8.53
N VAL A 2 -13.33 7.50 -9.35
CA VAL A 2 -13.17 6.03 -9.25
C VAL A 2 -11.79 5.73 -8.69
N THR A 3 -11.74 4.87 -7.68
CA THR A 3 -10.48 4.43 -7.06
C THR A 3 -10.26 2.95 -7.32
N ARG A 4 -9.09 2.62 -7.87
CA ARG A 4 -8.62 1.24 -8.07
C ARG A 4 -7.31 1.06 -7.30
N ARG A 5 -7.11 -0.11 -6.68
CA ARG A 5 -5.77 -0.48 -6.22
C ARG A 5 -5.01 -1.11 -7.37
N PHE A 6 -3.77 -0.70 -7.62
CA PHE A 6 -3.00 -1.32 -8.70
C PHE A 6 -2.68 -2.78 -8.35
N THR A 7 -3.07 -3.69 -9.24
CA THR A 7 -2.92 -5.14 -9.05
C THR A 7 -2.10 -5.69 -10.21
N HIS A 8 -0.86 -6.04 -9.91
CA HIS A 8 0.00 -6.81 -10.79
C HIS A 8 0.41 -8.07 -10.04
N ASN A 9 0.01 -9.24 -10.56
CA ASN A 9 0.49 -10.51 -10.07
C ASN A 9 1.70 -10.91 -10.92
N GLN A 10 2.89 -10.73 -10.37
CA GLN A 10 4.08 -11.39 -10.91
C GLN A 10 3.97 -12.88 -10.56
N LYS A 11 3.30 -13.66 -11.41
CA LYS A 11 3.55 -15.10 -11.51
C LYS A 11 3.85 -15.44 -12.97
N THR A 12 5.10 -15.78 -13.21
CA THR A 12 5.56 -16.46 -14.42
C THR A 12 4.98 -17.87 -14.45
N SER A 13 3.72 -18.02 -14.86
CA SER A 13 3.30 -19.31 -15.42
C SER A 13 3.98 -19.47 -16.77
N LYS A 14 4.84 -20.48 -16.89
CA LYS A 14 5.53 -20.87 -18.13
C LYS A 14 4.53 -21.26 -19.24
N SER A 15 3.83 -20.31 -19.85
CA SER A 15 3.09 -20.53 -21.11
C SER A 15 2.53 -19.23 -21.71
N ALA A 16 3.36 -18.21 -21.93
CA ALA A 16 3.15 -17.16 -22.93
C ALA A 16 4.44 -16.33 -22.98
N ALA A 17 4.82 -15.84 -24.17
CA ALA A 17 6.08 -15.14 -24.41
C ALA A 17 6.37 -14.05 -23.34
N PRO A 18 7.60 -13.96 -22.81
CA PRO A 18 7.93 -13.05 -21.73
C PRO A 18 7.89 -11.62 -22.28
N THR A 19 6.80 -10.90 -22.03
CA THR A 19 6.85 -9.44 -22.09
C THR A 19 7.72 -9.01 -20.91
N PRO A 20 8.81 -8.24 -21.11
CA PRO A 20 9.63 -7.80 -20.01
C PRO A 20 8.75 -7.00 -19.05
N VAL A 21 8.53 -7.56 -17.87
CA VAL A 21 7.73 -6.92 -16.83
C VAL A 21 8.65 -5.89 -16.16
N SER A 22 8.41 -4.61 -16.45
CA SER A 22 9.05 -3.50 -15.73
C SER A 22 8.75 -3.61 -14.23
N ASP A 23 9.79 -3.48 -13.39
CA ASP A 23 9.66 -3.41 -11.93
C ASP A 23 8.90 -2.15 -11.46
N VAL A 24 8.82 -1.14 -12.32
CA VAL A 24 8.07 0.11 -12.12
C VAL A 24 6.71 -0.01 -12.79
N ASN A 25 5.65 0.26 -12.02
CA ASN A 25 4.27 0.19 -12.48
C ASN A 25 3.78 1.54 -12.98
N THR A 26 3.76 1.72 -14.31
CA THR A 26 3.24 2.89 -15.01
C THR A 26 1.74 2.78 -15.27
N GLU A 27 1.06 3.90 -15.50
CA GLU A 27 -0.38 3.91 -15.82
C GLU A 27 -0.71 3.32 -17.19
N SER A 28 0.27 3.25 -18.10
CA SER A 28 0.13 2.60 -19.41
C SER A 28 0.10 1.08 -19.34
N SER A 29 0.54 0.48 -18.23
CA SER A 29 0.49 -0.97 -18.04
C SER A 29 -0.94 -1.48 -17.96
N TRP A 30 -1.25 -2.52 -18.73
CA TRP A 30 -2.56 -3.18 -18.69
C TRP A 30 -2.76 -4.07 -17.47
N GLY A 31 -1.68 -4.42 -16.77
CA GLY A 31 -1.66 -5.37 -15.66
C GLY A 31 -1.75 -6.83 -16.11
N HIS A 32 -1.31 -7.73 -15.24
CA HIS A 32 -1.41 -9.19 -15.43
C HIS A 32 -2.12 -9.78 -14.22
N VAL A 33 -3.38 -10.21 -14.42
CA VAL A 33 -4.31 -10.61 -13.36
C VAL A 33 -5.00 -11.92 -13.77
N ASN A 34 -5.23 -12.82 -12.80
CA ASN A 34 -6.00 -14.04 -13.03
C ASN A 34 -7.50 -13.75 -12.84
N PRO A 35 -8.34 -13.87 -13.89
CA PRO A 35 -9.75 -13.49 -13.84
C PRO A 35 -10.64 -14.47 -13.07
N ILE A 36 -10.13 -15.65 -12.69
CA ILE A 36 -10.89 -16.68 -11.95
C ILE A 36 -10.20 -17.12 -10.66
N GLY A 37 -9.11 -16.45 -10.26
CA GLY A 37 -8.41 -16.73 -9.01
C GLY A 37 -9.21 -16.29 -7.78
N PRO A 38 -8.78 -16.67 -6.56
CA PRO A 38 -9.48 -16.33 -5.32
C PRO A 38 -9.56 -14.81 -5.05
N ARG A 39 -8.70 -14.02 -5.69
CA ARG A 39 -8.71 -12.54 -5.63
C ARG A 39 -9.51 -11.86 -6.75
N ALA A 40 -10.00 -12.62 -7.72
CA ALA A 40 -10.59 -12.06 -8.94
C ALA A 40 -11.80 -11.16 -8.68
N CYS A 41 -12.62 -11.47 -7.67
CA CYS A 41 -13.77 -10.65 -7.28
C CYS A 41 -13.37 -9.19 -6.99
N TYR A 42 -12.21 -8.98 -6.37
CA TYR A 42 -11.67 -7.66 -6.12
C TYR A 42 -10.92 -7.11 -7.34
N ASP A 43 -10.00 -7.90 -7.90
CA ASP A 43 -9.10 -7.42 -8.95
C ASP A 43 -9.89 -7.06 -10.23
N GLU A 44 -10.80 -7.93 -10.69
CA GLU A 44 -11.68 -7.66 -11.84
C GLU A 44 -12.78 -6.65 -11.49
N GLY A 45 -13.34 -6.69 -10.28
CA GLY A 45 -14.33 -5.72 -9.81
C GLY A 45 -13.82 -4.28 -9.90
N LYS A 46 -12.53 -4.05 -9.57
CA LYS A 46 -11.90 -2.73 -9.74
C LYS A 46 -11.54 -2.39 -11.18
N ARG A 47 -11.21 -3.38 -12.02
CA ARG A 47 -10.95 -3.16 -13.46
C ARG A 47 -12.21 -2.75 -14.20
N VAL A 48 -13.32 -3.45 -13.98
CA VAL A 48 -14.59 -3.12 -14.63
C VAL A 48 -15.10 -1.74 -14.22
N ALA A 49 -14.87 -1.32 -12.97
CA ALA A 49 -15.23 0.03 -12.52
C ALA A 49 -14.50 1.15 -13.31
N GLU A 50 -13.22 0.98 -13.65
CA GLU A 50 -12.51 1.92 -14.55
C GLU A 50 -13.15 1.92 -15.95
N THR A 51 -13.46 0.74 -16.50
CA THR A 51 -14.12 0.60 -17.81
C THR A 51 -15.46 1.31 -17.86
N LEU A 52 -16.29 1.14 -16.83
CA LEU A 52 -17.60 1.79 -16.73
C LEU A 52 -17.46 3.32 -16.67
N ALA A 53 -16.53 3.84 -15.88
CA ALA A 53 -16.29 5.28 -15.79
C ALA A 53 -15.92 5.88 -17.15
N TYR A 54 -15.00 5.25 -17.89
CA TYR A 54 -14.67 5.68 -19.25
C TYR A 54 -15.79 5.44 -20.27
N GLY A 55 -16.72 4.52 -20.00
CA GLY A 55 -17.97 4.37 -20.76
C GLY A 55 -18.83 5.62 -20.64
N PHE A 56 -19.21 5.98 -19.41
CA PHE A 56 -20.00 7.18 -19.11
C PHE A 56 -19.32 8.48 -19.56
N HIS A 57 -18.00 8.60 -19.43
CA HIS A 57 -17.28 9.77 -19.90
C HIS A 57 -17.40 9.96 -21.42
N ARG A 58 -17.25 8.88 -22.20
CA ARG A 58 -17.30 8.95 -23.67
C ARG A 58 -18.72 9.07 -24.22
N GLN A 59 -19.70 8.43 -23.57
CA GLN A 59 -21.09 8.40 -24.04
C GLN A 59 -21.88 9.63 -23.58
N ASP A 60 -21.75 9.99 -22.30
CA ASP A 60 -22.63 10.95 -21.64
C ASP A 60 -21.88 12.21 -21.17
N GLY A 61 -20.56 12.31 -21.44
CA GLY A 61 -19.74 13.46 -21.04
C GLY A 61 -19.57 13.60 -19.53
N VAL A 62 -19.78 12.52 -18.76
CA VAL A 62 -19.63 12.54 -17.29
C VAL A 62 -18.20 12.92 -16.93
N ASP A 63 -18.05 13.88 -16.03
CA ASP A 63 -16.73 14.27 -15.55
C ASP A 63 -16.16 13.22 -14.57
N ILE A 64 -14.95 12.71 -14.87
CA ILE A 64 -14.37 11.57 -14.15
C ILE A 64 -12.93 11.82 -13.72
N ARG A 65 -12.57 11.25 -12.57
CA ARG A 65 -11.19 11.16 -12.06
C ARG A 65 -10.92 9.72 -11.67
N VAL A 66 -9.77 9.18 -12.07
CA VAL A 66 -9.38 7.78 -11.79
C VAL A 66 -8.07 7.75 -11.02
N ALA A 67 -8.14 7.40 -9.73
CA ALA A 67 -6.96 7.22 -8.88
C ALA A 67 -6.57 5.74 -8.78
N ARG A 68 -5.33 5.43 -9.12
CA ARG A 68 -4.70 4.11 -8.90
C ARG A 68 -3.86 4.15 -7.64
N ILE A 69 -4.48 3.71 -6.54
CA ILE A 69 -3.94 3.82 -5.19
C ILE A 69 -2.97 2.65 -4.93
N PHE A 70 -1.77 2.97 -4.47
CA PHE A 70 -0.78 1.97 -4.01
C PHE A 70 -0.90 1.75 -2.50
N ASN A 71 -0.05 0.90 -1.94
CA ASN A 71 -0.16 0.46 -0.54
C ASN A 71 -0.13 1.65 0.44
N THR A 72 -1.31 1.97 0.98
CA THR A 72 -1.46 2.97 2.04
C THR A 72 -1.78 2.26 3.35
N TYR A 73 -1.10 2.62 4.42
CA TYR A 73 -1.36 2.09 5.77
C TYR A 73 -2.18 3.11 6.58
N VAL A 74 -3.26 2.64 7.21
CA VAL A 74 -4.30 3.52 7.78
C VAL A 74 -5.04 2.91 8.97
N ASN A 75 -5.32 1.60 8.95
CA ASN A 75 -6.29 0.99 9.85
C ASN A 75 -5.67 -0.19 10.63
N PRO A 76 -5.77 -0.20 11.98
CA PRO A 76 -5.23 -1.28 12.83
C PRO A 76 -5.84 -2.65 12.54
N PHE A 77 -7.04 -2.69 11.96
CA PHE A 77 -7.80 -3.90 11.71
C PHE A 77 -7.79 -4.39 10.27
N ASP A 78 -7.00 -3.77 9.38
CA ASP A 78 -6.99 -4.20 7.98
C ASP A 78 -6.29 -5.55 7.74
N GLY A 79 -5.73 -6.15 8.80
CA GLY A 79 -5.07 -7.46 8.80
C GLY A 79 -3.77 -7.48 8.00
N ARG A 80 -3.24 -6.30 7.63
CA ARG A 80 -2.05 -6.18 6.79
C ARG A 80 -0.78 -6.14 7.63
N VAL A 81 0.33 -6.37 6.93
CA VAL A 81 1.69 -6.45 7.51
C VAL A 81 2.02 -5.28 8.44
N VAL A 82 1.67 -4.04 8.05
CA VAL A 82 1.96 -2.83 8.86
C VAL A 82 1.21 -2.87 10.18
N SER A 83 -0.09 -3.10 10.14
CA SER A 83 -0.92 -3.10 11.34
C SER A 83 -0.60 -4.25 12.28
N ASN A 84 -0.36 -5.45 11.72
CA ASN A 84 0.03 -6.61 12.52
C ASN A 84 1.35 -6.38 13.25
N PHE A 85 2.36 -5.81 12.57
CA PHE A 85 3.65 -5.50 13.19
C PHE A 85 3.54 -4.51 14.34
N ILE A 86 2.80 -3.41 14.15
CA ILE A 86 2.62 -2.40 15.20
C ILE A 86 1.89 -3.01 16.40
N VAL A 87 0.79 -3.73 16.16
CA VAL A 87 -0.01 -4.34 17.24
C VAL A 87 0.77 -5.42 17.98
N GLN A 88 1.48 -6.30 17.27
CA GLN A 88 2.31 -7.35 17.89
C GLN A 88 3.40 -6.73 18.77
N ALA A 89 4.12 -5.74 18.25
CA ALA A 89 5.17 -5.05 19.01
C ALA A 89 4.61 -4.33 20.24
N LEU A 90 3.49 -3.60 20.12
CA LEU A 90 2.84 -2.93 21.25
C LEU A 90 2.31 -3.90 22.31
N ARG A 91 1.88 -5.11 21.92
CA ARG A 91 1.45 -6.18 22.85
C ARG A 91 2.62 -6.98 23.45
N GLY A 92 3.85 -6.73 23.00
CA GLY A 92 5.01 -7.53 23.40
C GLY A 92 5.00 -8.96 22.83
N GLU A 93 4.29 -9.16 21.72
CA GLU A 93 4.21 -10.41 20.96
C GLU A 93 5.27 -10.44 19.84
N ASP A 94 5.71 -11.65 19.45
CA ASP A 94 6.66 -11.79 18.34
C ASP A 94 6.07 -11.31 17.01
N MET A 95 6.85 -10.52 16.28
CA MET A 95 6.47 -9.98 14.97
C MET A 95 6.62 -11.06 13.89
N THR A 96 5.52 -11.38 13.20
CA THR A 96 5.51 -12.50 12.23
C THR A 96 5.76 -12.05 10.80
N VAL A 97 6.93 -12.37 10.25
CA VAL A 97 7.27 -12.20 8.83
C VAL A 97 6.94 -13.49 8.06
N TYR A 98 6.22 -13.39 6.95
CA TYR A 98 5.99 -14.53 6.07
C TYR A 98 7.03 -14.54 4.93
N GLY A 99 7.61 -15.70 4.61
CA GLY A 99 8.73 -15.84 3.69
C GLY A 99 10.08 -15.62 4.40
N ASP A 100 11.08 -15.23 3.62
CA ASP A 100 12.43 -14.89 4.10
C ASP A 100 12.62 -13.40 4.41
N GLY A 101 11.56 -12.59 4.22
CA GLY A 101 11.57 -11.15 4.45
C GLY A 101 12.17 -10.32 3.32
N THR A 102 12.68 -10.94 2.25
CA THR A 102 13.35 -10.24 1.13
C THR A 102 12.38 -9.60 0.14
N GLN A 103 11.11 -9.96 0.20
CA GLN A 103 10.08 -9.36 -0.64
C GLN A 103 9.93 -7.87 -0.31
N THR A 104 9.76 -7.05 -1.35
CA THR A 104 9.71 -5.59 -1.18
C THR A 104 8.29 -5.06 -1.29
N ARG A 105 8.00 -3.98 -0.55
CA ARG A 105 6.75 -3.23 -0.65
C ARG A 105 7.04 -1.74 -0.57
N SER A 106 6.28 -0.97 -1.33
CA SER A 106 6.12 0.46 -1.09
C SER A 106 5.06 0.72 -0.02
N PHE A 107 5.25 1.78 0.76
CA PHE A 107 4.32 2.19 1.81
C PHE A 107 4.07 3.71 1.74
N GLN A 108 2.80 4.09 1.65
CA GLN A 108 2.34 5.46 1.63
C GLN A 108 1.58 5.78 2.92
N TYR A 109 1.84 6.95 3.51
CA TYR A 109 1.07 7.44 4.66
C TYR A 109 -0.28 8.03 4.20
N ILE A 110 -1.31 7.95 5.06
CA ILE A 110 -2.68 8.36 4.69
C ILE A 110 -2.78 9.84 4.31
N HIS A 111 -2.01 10.72 4.92
CA HIS A 111 -2.04 12.15 4.59
C HIS A 111 -1.64 12.40 3.13
N ASP A 112 -0.58 11.75 2.64
CA ASP A 112 -0.17 11.86 1.24
C ASP A 112 -1.26 11.34 0.28
N LEU A 113 -1.92 10.23 0.64
CA LEU A 113 -3.05 9.71 -0.14
C LEU A 113 -4.17 10.75 -0.25
N VAL A 114 -4.58 11.31 0.88
CA VAL A 114 -5.70 12.27 0.95
C VAL A 114 -5.36 13.51 0.13
N ASP A 115 -4.15 14.06 0.30
CA ASP A 115 -3.66 15.21 -0.48
C ASP A 115 -3.71 14.90 -1.99
N GLY A 116 -3.24 13.73 -2.40
CA GLY A 116 -3.24 13.32 -3.81
C GLY A 116 -4.64 13.14 -4.39
N LEU A 117 -5.59 12.60 -3.60
CA LEU A 117 -6.98 12.46 -4.02
C LEU A 117 -7.68 13.81 -4.14
N ILE A 118 -7.41 14.75 -3.23
CA ILE A 118 -7.94 16.12 -3.29
C ILE A 118 -7.37 16.85 -4.52
N ALA A 119 -6.06 16.75 -4.75
CA ALA A 119 -5.41 17.37 -5.90
C ALA A 119 -5.97 16.82 -7.22
N LEU A 120 -6.14 15.49 -7.34
CA LEU A 120 -6.74 14.86 -8.51
C LEU A 120 -8.21 15.25 -8.70
N MET A 121 -8.99 15.33 -7.62
CA MET A 121 -10.41 15.71 -7.72
C MET A 121 -10.58 17.12 -8.30
N ASN A 122 -9.67 18.05 -7.95
CA ASN A 122 -9.73 19.44 -8.36
C ASN A 122 -8.97 19.77 -9.65
N SER A 123 -8.36 18.78 -10.31
CA SER A 123 -7.67 18.98 -11.59
C SER A 123 -8.58 18.67 -12.79
N ASP A 124 -8.12 18.94 -14.01
CA ASP A 124 -8.79 18.55 -15.27
C ASP A 124 -8.29 17.19 -15.81
N GLU A 125 -7.46 16.46 -15.05
CA GLU A 125 -6.87 15.20 -15.52
C GLU A 125 -7.88 14.04 -15.45
N THR A 126 -8.29 13.55 -16.62
CA THR A 126 -9.24 12.43 -16.73
C THR A 126 -8.55 11.07 -16.93
N ARG A 127 -7.26 11.05 -17.29
CA ARG A 127 -6.49 9.81 -17.40
C ARG A 127 -6.22 9.24 -16.01
N PRO A 128 -5.98 7.91 -15.88
CA PRO A 128 -5.67 7.34 -14.58
C PRO A 128 -4.40 7.96 -14.01
N VAL A 129 -4.33 8.19 -12.70
CA VAL A 129 -3.13 8.70 -12.03
C VAL A 129 -2.73 7.76 -10.90
N ASN A 130 -1.48 7.31 -10.91
CA ASN A 130 -0.93 6.55 -9.79
C ASN A 130 -0.69 7.48 -8.59
N ILE A 131 -1.26 7.11 -7.44
CA ILE A 131 -1.05 7.80 -6.16
C ILE A 131 -0.42 6.77 -5.22
N GLY A 132 0.86 6.97 -4.94
CA GLY A 132 1.69 6.04 -4.18
C GLY A 132 2.99 6.68 -3.71
N ASN A 133 3.74 5.95 -2.88
CA ASN A 133 5.11 6.30 -2.54
C ASN A 133 6.07 5.35 -3.30
N GLY A 134 7.14 5.91 -3.87
CA GLY A 134 8.20 5.17 -4.57
C GLY A 134 9.23 4.52 -3.65
N ASP A 135 9.22 4.84 -2.34
CA ASP A 135 10.11 4.25 -1.33
C ASP A 135 9.77 2.77 -1.13
N GLU A 136 10.74 1.89 -1.39
CA GLU A 136 10.61 0.44 -1.18
C GLU A 136 11.41 -0.02 0.02
N PHE A 137 10.82 -0.95 0.78
CA PHE A 137 11.47 -1.62 1.91
C PHE A 137 11.31 -3.13 1.74
N THR A 138 12.31 -3.90 2.12
CA THR A 138 12.09 -5.32 2.39
C THR A 138 11.18 -5.47 3.61
N ILE A 139 10.41 -6.55 3.68
CA ILE A 139 9.56 -6.80 4.84
C ILE A 139 10.39 -6.99 6.11
N GLY A 140 11.61 -7.54 5.99
CA GLY A 140 12.58 -7.63 7.09
C GLY A 140 12.98 -6.26 7.63
N GLU A 141 13.49 -5.37 6.77
CA GLU A 141 13.86 -3.99 7.16
C GLU A 141 12.68 -3.23 7.75
N PHE A 142 11.50 -3.43 7.17
CA PHE A 142 10.28 -2.79 7.66
C PHE A 142 9.87 -3.29 9.05
N ALA A 143 10.01 -4.59 9.33
CA ALA A 143 9.76 -5.16 10.65
C ALA A 143 10.72 -4.59 11.70
N GLU A 144 12.01 -4.44 11.36
CA GLU A 144 13.00 -3.82 12.25
C GLU A 144 12.67 -2.34 12.52
N LEU A 145 12.33 -1.59 11.48
CA LEU A 145 11.93 -0.19 11.60
C LEU A 145 10.73 0.00 12.53
N VAL A 146 9.69 -0.84 12.38
CA VAL A 146 8.51 -0.78 13.26
C VAL A 146 8.87 -1.10 14.70
N ARG A 147 9.68 -2.14 14.94
CA ARG A 147 10.14 -2.49 16.29
C ARG A 147 10.87 -1.33 16.94
N ASP A 148 11.82 -0.71 16.25
CA ASP A 148 12.61 0.39 16.79
C ASP A 148 11.74 1.63 17.09
N ILE A 149 10.76 1.93 16.23
CA ILE A 149 9.81 3.02 16.46
C ILE A 149 8.93 2.75 17.69
N VAL A 150 8.41 1.53 17.83
CA VAL A 150 7.60 1.16 19.01
C VAL A 150 8.41 1.30 20.29
N GLU A 151 9.65 0.79 20.30
CA GLU A 151 10.53 0.93 21.47
C GLU A 151 10.80 2.41 21.80
N ASN A 152 11.02 3.26 20.78
CA ASN A 152 11.24 4.69 20.99
C ASN A 152 10.02 5.40 21.55
N VAL A 153 8.82 5.15 21.01
CA VAL A 153 7.58 5.72 21.52
C VAL A 153 7.32 5.28 22.96
N GLN A 154 7.58 4.01 23.30
CA GLN A 154 7.49 3.52 24.69
C GLN A 154 8.46 4.26 25.63
N ARG A 155 9.72 4.45 25.22
CA ARG A 155 10.71 5.20 26.01
C ARG A 155 10.30 6.65 26.24
N GLU A 156 9.78 7.31 25.21
CA GLU A 156 9.29 8.70 25.31
C GLU A 156 8.13 8.84 26.29
N ASP A 157 7.27 7.81 26.37
CA ASP A 157 6.16 7.75 27.30
C ASP A 157 6.58 7.28 28.71
N GLY A 158 7.87 7.05 28.95
CA GLY A 158 8.43 6.63 30.25
C GLY A 158 8.26 5.14 30.57
N GLU A 159 7.94 4.31 29.56
CA GLU A 159 7.84 2.87 29.69
C GLU A 159 9.19 2.20 29.39
N GLU A 160 9.46 1.07 30.06
CA GLU A 160 10.60 0.22 29.71
C GLU A 160 10.20 -0.69 28.53
N PRO A 161 10.77 -0.48 27.33
CA PRO A 161 10.34 -1.22 26.15
C PRO A 161 10.78 -2.69 26.23
N ARG A 162 9.88 -3.60 25.85
CA ARG A 162 10.22 -5.01 25.66
C ARG A 162 10.59 -5.25 24.20
N ARG A 163 11.85 -5.60 23.94
CA ARG A 163 12.28 -5.98 22.59
C ARG A 163 11.63 -7.30 22.17
N VAL A 164 10.77 -7.24 21.15
CA VAL A 164 10.10 -8.41 20.56
C VAL A 164 10.97 -9.09 19.50
N ASN A 165 10.81 -10.41 19.33
CA ASN A 165 11.51 -11.13 18.28
C ASN A 165 10.81 -10.95 16.93
N ILE A 166 11.57 -11.11 15.84
CA ILE A 166 11.02 -11.22 14.49
C ILE A 166 11.10 -12.70 14.11
N VAL A 167 9.94 -13.32 13.86
CA VAL A 167 9.80 -14.75 13.56
C VAL A 167 9.35 -14.96 12.12
N TYR A 168 9.99 -15.90 11.43
CA TYR A 168 9.73 -16.19 10.03
C TYR A 168 8.81 -17.40 9.86
N LYS A 169 7.79 -17.29 9.01
CA LYS A 169 6.82 -18.36 8.70
C LYS A 169 6.73 -18.62 7.19
N PRO A 170 6.27 -19.79 6.73
CA PRO A 170 6.11 -20.08 5.30
C PRO A 170 5.19 -19.09 4.57
N MET A 171 5.54 -18.74 3.32
CA MET A 171 4.80 -17.73 2.54
C MET A 171 3.41 -18.21 2.11
N PRO A 172 2.34 -17.40 2.23
CA PRO A 172 1.04 -17.69 1.64
C PRO A 172 1.10 -17.80 0.12
N THR A 173 0.22 -18.61 -0.47
CA THR A 173 0.10 -18.73 -1.92
C THR A 173 -0.42 -17.42 -2.54
N ASP A 174 0.15 -17.01 -3.68
CA ASP A 174 -0.29 -15.86 -4.51
C ASP A 174 -0.02 -14.44 -3.99
N ASP A 175 0.92 -14.23 -3.05
CA ASP A 175 1.34 -12.87 -2.68
C ASP A 175 2.31 -12.29 -3.74
N PRO A 176 1.99 -11.18 -4.42
CA PRO A 176 2.86 -10.60 -5.44
C PRO A 176 4.21 -10.14 -4.87
N GLN A 177 5.29 -10.32 -5.62
CA GLN A 177 6.63 -10.13 -5.08
C GLN A 177 7.08 -8.66 -4.98
N LYS A 178 6.68 -7.78 -5.93
CA LYS A 178 7.09 -6.36 -5.96
C LYS A 178 5.97 -5.44 -6.46
N ARG A 179 5.90 -4.22 -5.91
CA ARG A 179 4.95 -3.16 -6.32
C ARG A 179 5.55 -1.77 -6.06
N ARG A 180 6.10 -1.15 -7.09
CA ARG A 180 6.60 0.24 -7.03
C ARG A 180 5.82 1.11 -8.02
N PRO A 181 5.09 2.14 -7.55
CA PRO A 181 4.41 3.07 -8.43
C PRO A 181 5.40 3.93 -9.22
N ASP A 182 5.09 4.17 -10.49
CA ASP A 182 5.54 5.40 -11.15
C ASP A 182 4.56 6.52 -10.84
N THR A 183 5.00 7.57 -10.15
CA THR A 183 4.18 8.75 -9.81
C THR A 183 4.50 9.97 -10.66
N THR A 184 5.26 9.81 -11.74
CA THR A 184 5.67 10.90 -12.64
C THR A 184 4.47 11.72 -13.14
N ARG A 185 3.36 11.05 -13.49
CA ARG A 185 2.14 11.75 -13.91
C ARG A 185 1.57 12.62 -12.80
N ALA A 186 1.46 12.09 -11.58
CA ALA A 186 0.93 12.84 -10.45
C ALA A 186 1.75 14.12 -10.19
N LYS A 187 3.07 14.01 -10.25
CA LYS A 187 3.97 15.17 -10.14
C LYS A 187 3.76 16.19 -11.27
N GLN A 188 3.64 15.73 -12.51
CA GLN A 188 3.53 16.62 -13.67
C GLN A 188 2.18 17.33 -13.79
N VAL A 189 1.08 16.65 -13.45
CA VAL A 189 -0.28 17.15 -13.73
C VAL A 189 -1.02 17.64 -12.48
N LEU A 190 -0.57 17.24 -11.29
CA LEU A 190 -1.19 17.62 -10.01
C LEU A 190 -0.24 18.44 -9.11
N ASP A 191 1.02 18.61 -9.48
CA ASP A 191 2.08 19.13 -8.61
C ASP A 191 2.13 18.38 -7.26
N TRP A 192 1.87 17.07 -7.31
CA TRP A 192 1.78 16.22 -6.12
C TRP A 192 2.95 15.22 -6.06
N GLU A 193 3.56 15.13 -4.89
CA GLU A 193 4.47 14.06 -4.51
C GLU A 193 4.34 13.75 -3.00
N PRO A 194 4.64 12.51 -2.55
CA PRO A 194 4.61 12.17 -1.13
C PRO A 194 5.55 13.07 -0.32
N ARG A 195 5.05 13.62 0.79
CA ARG A 195 5.81 14.48 1.70
C ARG A 195 6.16 13.78 3.01
N TRP A 196 5.43 12.73 3.36
CA TRP A 196 5.69 11.96 4.58
C TRP A 196 6.66 10.83 4.31
N THR A 197 7.75 10.80 5.08
CA THR A 197 8.60 9.61 5.12
C THR A 197 7.84 8.46 5.80
N VAL A 198 8.20 7.22 5.45
CA VAL A 198 7.63 6.03 6.11
C VAL A 198 7.82 6.07 7.63
N ARG A 199 8.97 6.57 8.10
CA ARG A 199 9.24 6.73 9.54
C ARG A 199 8.25 7.68 10.21
N MET A 200 8.05 8.88 9.66
CA MET A 200 7.12 9.88 10.23
C MET A 200 5.70 9.32 10.33
N GLY A 201 5.21 8.69 9.26
CA GLY A 201 3.86 8.12 9.27
C GLY A 201 3.74 6.92 10.22
N LEU A 202 4.79 6.10 10.38
CA LEU A 202 4.81 5.01 11.36
C LEU A 202 4.78 5.52 12.80
N GLU A 203 5.55 6.57 13.13
CA GLU A 203 5.56 7.19 14.46
C GLU A 203 4.15 7.67 14.85
N GLU A 204 3.49 8.42 13.96
CA GLU A 204 2.10 8.86 14.17
C GLU A 204 1.14 7.67 14.37
N MET A 205 1.29 6.62 13.56
CA MET A 205 0.42 5.44 13.63
C MET A 205 0.63 4.63 14.90
N VAL A 206 1.87 4.50 15.37
CA VAL A 206 2.19 3.81 16.63
C VAL A 206 1.56 4.55 17.80
N ARG A 207 1.69 5.88 17.87
CA ARG A 207 1.04 6.70 18.91
C ARG A 207 -0.48 6.55 18.86
N TYR A 208 -1.05 6.62 17.66
CA TYR A 208 -2.49 6.44 17.47
C TYR A 208 -2.97 5.05 17.94
N TYR A 209 -2.27 3.97 17.59
CA TYR A 209 -2.65 2.61 18.00
C TYR A 209 -2.51 2.41 19.50
N LYS A 210 -1.41 2.92 20.10
CA LYS A 210 -1.20 2.86 21.53
C LYS A 210 -2.33 3.57 22.29
N ALA A 211 -2.72 4.77 21.87
CA ALA A 211 -3.84 5.50 22.45
C ALA A 211 -5.16 4.71 22.32
N LYS A 212 -5.44 4.14 21.15
CA LYS A 212 -6.65 3.33 20.91
C LYS A 212 -6.68 2.03 21.71
N MET A 213 -5.54 1.38 21.91
CA MET A 213 -5.43 0.20 22.78
C MET A 213 -5.71 0.56 24.25
N ALA A 214 -5.25 1.71 24.73
CA ALA A 214 -5.55 2.18 26.09
C ALA A 214 -7.04 2.47 26.31
N GLU A 215 -7.75 2.88 25.26
CA GLU A 215 -9.21 3.07 25.25
C GLU A 215 -10.00 1.75 25.13
N GLY A 216 -9.33 0.59 25.02
CA GLY A 216 -9.96 -0.71 24.77
C GLY A 216 -10.52 -0.86 23.34
N GLY A 217 -10.10 0.02 22.43
CA GLY A 217 -10.58 0.07 21.06
C GLY A 217 -9.89 -0.90 20.09
N ILE A 218 -8.81 -1.57 20.52
CA ILE A 218 -8.00 -2.54 19.75
C ILE A 218 -7.44 -3.61 20.70
#